data_AF-A0A6J4MDU6-F1
#
_entry.id   AF-A0A6J4MDU6-F1
#
_cell.length_a   1.000
_cell.length_b   1.000
_cell.length_c   1.000
_cell.angle_alpha   90.00
_cell.angle_beta   90.00
_cell.angle_gamma   90.00
#
_symmetry.space_group_name_H-M   'P 1'
#
loop_
_entity.id
_entity.type
_entity.pdbx_description
1 polymer ?
#
loop_
_entity_poly.entity_id
_entity_poly.type
_entity_poly.pdbx_seq_one_letter_code
_entity_poly.pdbx_strand_id
1 'polypeptide(L)'
;MKQQLRARAGRVLAKVTPAAAETEAWRRGVDKDLAVARRQIGRLRTRITALEQEAQECRRLNRRIAELTDVVQELLIPISQRDEDGVRERLERYSASL
;
A
#
# COMPACT_ATOMS: atom_id res chain seq x y z
N MET A 1 36.93 -36.01 -46.46
CA MET A 1 37.17 -36.30 -45.03
C MET A 1 37.01 -35.08 -44.09
N LYS A 2 37.62 -33.91 -44.37
CA LYS A 2 37.52 -32.70 -43.52
C LYS A 2 36.09 -32.15 -43.32
N GLN A 3 35.23 -32.29 -44.33
CA GLN A 3 33.84 -31.79 -44.29
C GLN A 3 32.94 -32.60 -43.34
N GLN A 4 33.18 -33.91 -43.25
CA GLN A 4 32.45 -34.80 -42.32
C GLN A 4 32.85 -34.55 -40.86
N LEU A 5 34.12 -34.25 -40.59
CA LEU A 5 34.60 -33.89 -39.25
C LEU A 5 34.00 -32.57 -38.75
N ARG A 6 33.89 -31.55 -39.62
CA ARG A 6 33.20 -30.28 -39.28
C ARG A 6 31.71 -30.48 -38.97
N ALA A 7 31.01 -31.28 -39.78
CA ALA A 7 29.59 -31.56 -39.56
C ALA A 7 29.32 -32.38 -38.28
N ARG A 8 30.28 -33.21 -37.86
CA ARG A 8 30.20 -33.99 -36.62
C ARG A 8 30.51 -33.12 -35.39
N ALA A 9 31.51 -32.25 -35.47
CA ALA A 9 31.82 -31.26 -34.43
C ALA A 9 30.66 -30.28 -34.20
N GLY A 10 30.03 -29.77 -35.27
CA GLY A 10 28.86 -28.89 -35.18
C GLY A 10 27.65 -29.55 -34.50
N ARG A 11 27.41 -30.85 -34.76
CA ARG A 11 26.35 -31.62 -34.08
C ARG A 11 26.63 -31.90 -32.61
N VAL A 12 27.90 -32.11 -32.25
CA VAL A 12 28.29 -32.32 -30.84
C VAL A 12 28.20 -31.01 -30.07
N LEU A 13 28.65 -29.90 -30.65
CA LEU A 13 28.50 -28.57 -30.05
C LEU A 13 27.02 -28.20 -29.86
N ALA A 14 26.16 -28.47 -30.85
CA ALA A 14 24.72 -28.26 -30.75
C ALA A 14 24.03 -29.12 -29.66
N LYS A 15 24.62 -30.27 -29.30
CA LYS A 15 24.14 -31.14 -28.20
C LYS A 15 24.66 -30.72 -26.83
N VAL A 16 25.72 -29.92 -26.75
CA VAL A 16 26.31 -29.43 -25.48
C VAL A 16 25.72 -28.04 -25.10
N THR A 17 25.20 -27.29 -26.07
CA THR A 17 24.48 -26.01 -25.85
C THR A 17 23.07 -26.06 -25.24
N PRO A 18 22.31 -27.17 -25.16
CA PRO A 18 20.95 -27.11 -24.62
C PRO A 18 20.93 -26.85 -23.11
N ALA A 19 21.95 -27.30 -22.37
CA ALA A 19 22.08 -27.00 -20.94
C ALA A 19 22.26 -25.49 -20.69
N ALA A 20 23.00 -24.78 -21.54
CA ALA A 20 23.13 -23.33 -21.44
C ALA A 20 21.81 -22.62 -21.77
N ALA A 21 21.10 -23.06 -22.81
CA ALA A 21 19.79 -22.51 -23.18
C ALA A 21 18.72 -22.76 -22.11
N GLU A 22 18.75 -23.91 -21.45
CA GLU A 22 17.85 -24.28 -20.36
C GLU A 22 18.11 -23.44 -19.09
N THR A 23 19.38 -23.20 -18.75
CA THR A 23 19.73 -22.30 -17.64
C THR A 23 19.31 -20.85 -17.90
N GLU A 24 19.39 -20.39 -19.15
CA GLU A 24 18.96 -19.03 -19.53
C GLU A 24 17.43 -18.91 -19.59
N ALA A 25 16.72 -19.96 -20.02
CA ALA A 25 15.27 -20.04 -19.92
C ALA A 25 14.80 -20.01 -18.46
N TRP A 26 15.46 -20.77 -17.58
CA TRP A 26 15.17 -20.77 -16.14
C TRP A 26 15.44 -19.39 -15.51
N ARG A 27 16.58 -18.76 -15.80
CA ARG A 27 16.89 -17.40 -15.32
C ARG A 27 15.85 -16.37 -15.78
N ARG A 28 15.48 -16.40 -17.06
CA ARG A 28 14.43 -15.51 -17.61
C ARG A 28 13.08 -15.73 -16.93
N GLY A 29 12.75 -16.97 -16.55
CA GLY A 29 11.57 -17.29 -15.75
C GLY A 29 11.60 -16.61 -14.38
N VAL A 30 12.70 -16.78 -13.65
CA VAL A 30 12.90 -16.18 -12.32
C VAL A 30 12.88 -14.64 -12.39
N ASP A 31 13.53 -14.05 -13.41
CA ASP A 31 13.53 -12.59 -13.61
C ASP A 31 12.13 -12.05 -13.88
N LYS A 32 11.35 -12.77 -14.69
CA LYS A 32 9.96 -12.43 -14.98
C LYS A 32 9.10 -12.50 -13.71
N ASP A 33 9.23 -13.57 -12.92
CA ASP A 33 8.47 -13.75 -11.69
C ASP A 33 8.83 -12.69 -10.64
N LEU A 34 10.12 -12.36 -10.50
CA LEU A 34 10.58 -11.27 -9.63
C LEU A 34 10.04 -9.91 -10.09
N ALA A 35 9.99 -9.66 -11.41
CA ALA A 35 9.41 -8.44 -11.96
C ALA A 35 7.88 -8.35 -11.73
N VAL A 36 7.17 -9.47 -11.72
CA VAL A 36 5.74 -9.53 -11.37
C VAL A 36 5.55 -9.27 -9.88
N ALA A 37 6.31 -9.95 -9.01
CA ALA A 37 6.25 -9.78 -7.57
C ALA A 37 6.55 -8.33 -7.15
N ARG A 38 7.59 -7.71 -7.73
CA ARG A 38 7.91 -6.29 -7.48
C ARG A 38 6.77 -5.35 -7.86
N ARG A 39 6.11 -5.59 -9.00
CA ARG A 39 4.94 -4.81 -9.42
C ARG A 39 3.76 -4.99 -8.47
N GLN A 40 3.50 -6.21 -8.02
CA GLN A 40 2.45 -6.50 -7.05
C GLN A 40 2.73 -5.81 -5.71
N ILE A 41 3.96 -5.90 -5.19
CA ILE A 41 4.38 -5.21 -3.97
C ILE A 41 4.22 -3.69 -4.11
N GLY A 42 4.63 -3.11 -5.24
CA GLY A 42 4.44 -1.67 -5.49
C GLY A 42 2.97 -1.24 -5.49
N ARG A 43 2.10 -2.04 -6.12
CA ARG A 43 0.65 -1.81 -6.11
C ARG A 43 0.06 -1.91 -4.70
N LEU A 44 0.46 -2.93 -3.94
CA LEU A 44 -0.01 -3.12 -2.56
C LEU A 44 0.44 -1.97 -1.67
N ARG A 45 1.70 -1.54 -1.76
CA ARG A 45 2.21 -0.37 -1.01
C ARG A 45 1.40 0.88 -1.29
N THR A 46 1.15 1.18 -2.57
CA THR A 46 0.34 2.34 -2.98
C THR A 46 -1.06 2.28 -2.36
N ARG A 47 -1.70 1.11 -2.42
CA ARG A 47 -3.04 0.91 -1.86
C ARG A 47 -3.05 1.00 -0.33
N ILE A 48 -2.04 0.46 0.34
CA ILE A 48 -1.90 0.55 1.80
C ILE A 48 -1.75 2.02 2.21
N THR A 49 -0.87 2.77 1.56
CA THR A 49 -0.68 4.20 1.87
C THR A 49 -1.97 5.00 1.70
N ALA A 50 -2.74 4.75 0.64
CA ALA A 50 -4.03 5.41 0.45
C ALA A 50 -5.03 5.06 1.58
N LEU A 51 -5.15 3.78 1.92
CA LEU A 51 -6.02 3.33 3.00
C LEU A 51 -5.58 3.85 4.37
N GLU A 52 -4.28 3.97 4.61
CA GLU A 52 -3.74 4.56 5.84
C GLU A 52 -4.12 6.03 5.95
N GLN A 53 -4.02 6.80 4.85
CA GLN A 53 -4.46 8.19 4.81
C GLN A 53 -5.96 8.33 5.10
N GLU A 54 -6.80 7.53 4.43
CA GLU A 54 -8.24 7.50 4.66
C GLU A 54 -8.57 7.12 6.12
N ALA A 55 -7.88 6.13 6.69
CA ALA A 55 -8.07 5.71 8.06
C ALA A 55 -7.71 6.82 9.07
N GLN A 56 -6.64 7.58 8.83
CA GLN A 56 -6.32 8.71 9.71
C GLN A 56 -7.32 9.85 9.60
N GLU A 57 -7.85 10.10 8.40
CA GLU A 57 -8.91 11.08 8.23
C GLU A 57 -10.18 10.65 8.97
N CYS A 58 -10.59 9.38 8.86
CA CYS A 58 -11.71 8.83 9.64
C CYS A 58 -11.49 8.99 11.16
N ARG A 59 -10.27 8.73 11.67
CA ARG A 59 -9.96 8.95 13.10
C ARG A 59 -10.05 10.42 13.48
N ARG A 60 -9.59 11.33 12.61
CA ARG A 60 -9.69 12.78 12.83
C ARG A 60 -11.15 13.21 12.89
N LEU A 61 -11.98 12.77 11.94
CA LEU A 61 -13.41 13.08 11.91
C LEU A 61 -14.15 12.52 13.12
N ASN A 62 -13.88 11.27 13.52
CA ASN A 62 -14.51 10.66 14.68
C ASN A 62 -14.22 11.43 15.98
N ARG A 63 -13.00 11.95 16.16
CA ARG A 63 -12.68 12.82 17.32
C ARG A 63 -13.51 14.09 17.31
N ARG A 64 -13.64 14.74 16.15
CA ARG A 64 -14.46 15.95 16.01
C ARG A 64 -15.93 15.70 16.27
N ILE A 65 -16.45 14.55 15.83
CA ILE A 65 -17.83 14.14 16.12
C ILE A 65 -18.02 13.93 17.63
N ALA A 66 -17.05 13.32 18.32
CA ALA A 66 -17.11 13.15 19.77
C ALA A 66 -17.14 14.50 20.49
N GLU A 67 -16.22 15.42 20.15
CA GLU A 67 -16.18 16.79 20.69
C GLU A 67 -17.51 17.53 20.46
N LEU A 68 -18.06 17.44 19.25
CA LEU A 68 -19.35 18.07 18.95
C LEU A 68 -20.50 17.42 19.72
N THR A 69 -20.47 16.10 19.88
CA THR A 69 -21.48 15.38 20.66
C THR A 69 -21.46 15.81 22.12
N ASP A 70 -20.28 16.02 22.72
CA ASP A 70 -20.15 16.51 24.09
C ASP A 70 -20.78 17.90 24.25
N VAL A 71 -20.54 18.81 23.28
CA VAL A 71 -21.19 20.13 23.27
C VAL A 71 -22.71 20.00 23.14
N VAL A 72 -23.19 19.16 22.23
CA VAL A 72 -24.63 18.95 22.04
C VAL A 72 -25.26 18.36 23.30
N GLN A 73 -24.61 17.41 23.98
CA GLN A 73 -25.09 16.84 25.24
C GLN A 73 -25.27 17.91 26.31
N GLU A 74 -24.29 18.82 26.46
CA GLU A 74 -24.38 19.92 27.42
C GLU A 74 -25.50 20.92 27.04
N LEU A 75 -25.70 21.18 25.75
CA LEU A 75 -26.79 22.02 25.26
C LEU A 75 -28.19 21.42 25.45
N LEU A 76 -28.30 20.12 25.73
CA LEU A 76 -29.58 19.48 26.09
C LEU A 76 -29.91 19.62 27.58
N ILE A 77 -28.95 20.02 28.42
CA ILE A 77 -29.18 20.28 29.84
C ILE A 77 -30.02 21.57 29.99
N PRO A 78 -31.05 21.59 30.87
CA PRO A 78 -31.81 22.81 31.16
C PRO A 78 -30.88 23.97 31.53
N ILE A 79 -31.14 25.17 31.01
CA ILE A 79 -30.24 26.34 31.15
C ILE A 79 -29.89 26.62 32.63
N SER A 80 -30.80 26.38 33.57
CA SER A 80 -30.57 26.57 35.01
C SER A 80 -29.53 25.62 35.63
N GLN A 81 -29.13 24.58 34.92
CA GLN A 81 -28.20 23.53 35.37
C GLN A 81 -26.99 23.38 34.44
N ARG A 82 -26.95 24.16 33.35
CA ARG A 82 -25.93 24.07 32.31
C ARG A 82 -24.67 24.81 32.73
N ASP A 83 -23.51 24.21 32.48
CA ASP A 83 -22.24 24.90 32.61
C ASP A 83 -21.97 25.76 31.35
N GLU A 84 -22.48 27.00 31.36
CA GLU A 84 -22.34 27.95 30.25
C GLU A 84 -20.87 28.28 29.92
N ASP A 85 -20.00 28.32 30.93
CA ASP A 85 -18.58 28.62 30.74
C ASP A 85 -17.85 27.42 30.12
N GLY A 86 -18.16 26.20 30.57
CA GLY A 86 -17.65 24.96 29.96
C GLY A 86 -18.17 24.71 28.54
N VAL A 87 -19.41 25.11 28.22
CA VAL A 87 -19.91 25.11 26.83
C VAL A 87 -19.09 26.08 25.97
N ARG A 88 -18.88 27.30 26.44
CA ARG A 88 -18.14 28.33 25.71
C ARG A 88 -16.71 27.89 25.41
N GLU A 89 -16.01 27.33 26.41
CA GLU A 89 -14.65 26.81 26.24
C GLU A 89 -14.59 25.70 25.18
N ARG A 90 -15.52 24.74 25.22
CA ARG A 90 -15.57 23.64 24.25
C ARG A 90 -15.88 24.13 22.84
N LEU A 91 -16.77 25.10 22.69
CA LEU A 91 -17.07 25.76 21.41
C LEU A 91 -15.86 26.51 20.85
N GLU A 92 -15.14 27.27 21.70
CA GLU A 92 -13.92 27.96 21.31
C GLU A 92 -12.84 26.96 20.84
N ARG A 93 -12.62 25.89 21.60
CA ARG A 93 -11.67 24.82 21.25
C ARG A 93 -12.02 24.14 19.93
N TYR A 94 -13.30 23.82 19.72
CA TYR A 94 -13.77 23.26 18.44
C TYR A 94 -13.59 24.25 17.29
N SER A 95 -13.91 25.53 17.49
CA SER A 95 -13.77 26.55 16.46
C SER A 95 -12.31 26.80 16.06
N ALA A 96 -11.38 26.69 17.01
CA ALA A 96 -9.94 26.79 16.77
C ALA A 96 -9.36 25.54 16.10
N SER A 97 -10.07 24.41 16.10
CA SER A 97 -9.67 23.15 15.46
C SER A 97 -10.28 22.95 14.06
N LEU A 98 -11.10 23.90 13.59
CA LEU A 98 -11.61 23.99 12.21
C LEU A 98 -10.49 24.33 11.22
#